data_AF-A0A9D5VD39-F1
#
_entry.id   AF-A0A9D5VD39-F1
#
_cell.length_a   1.000
_cell.length_b   1.000
_cell.length_c   1.000
_cell.angle_alpha   90.00
_cell.angle_beta   90.00
_cell.angle_gamma   90.00
#
_symmetry.space_group_name_H-M   'P 1'
#
loop_
_entity.id
_entity.type
_entity.pdbx_description
1 polymer ?
#
loop_
_entity_poly.entity_id
_entity_poly.type
_entity_poly.pdbx_seq_one_letter_code
_entity_poly.pdbx_strand_id
1 'polypeptide(L)'
;MTDTPLRIGTRRRPLALAQAYETRDRLKAAFPELARDGALEIVEIVTQGDKVLDRALMEVGGKGLFTKEIDDAMLDGGIDIAVHSMKDVPTVLPDGIVL
;
A
#
# COMPACT_ATOMS: atom_id res chain seq x y z
N MET A 1 21.24 -6.91 13.31
CA MET A 1 19.92 -6.38 12.91
C MET A 1 19.95 -6.34 11.39
N THR A 2 19.02 -7.00 10.72
CA THR A 2 19.03 -7.12 9.26
C THR A 2 18.90 -5.74 8.64
N ASP A 3 19.75 -5.43 7.67
CA ASP A 3 19.89 -4.11 7.04
C ASP A 3 18.79 -3.83 6.00
N THR A 4 17.68 -4.54 6.08
CA THR A 4 16.59 -4.50 5.10
C THR A 4 15.59 -3.41 5.50
N PRO A 5 15.19 -2.52 4.57
CA PRO A 5 14.16 -1.52 4.83
C PRO A 5 12.82 -2.18 5.16
N LEU A 6 12.00 -1.50 5.96
CA LEU A 6 10.57 -1.78 6.04
C LEU A 6 9.89 -1.15 4.81
N ARG A 7 9.24 -2.00 3.99
CA ARG A 7 8.65 -1.67 2.71
C ARG A 7 7.17 -1.35 2.86
N ILE A 8 6.81 -0.12 2.49
CA ILE A 8 5.46 0.42 2.55
C ILE A 8 4.86 0.39 1.15
N GLY A 9 3.95 -0.54 0.90
CA GLY A 9 3.19 -0.62 -0.34
C GLY A 9 2.10 0.46 -0.43
N THR A 10 1.99 1.10 -1.58
CA THR A 10 0.93 2.09 -1.86
C THR A 10 0.62 2.15 -3.35
N ARG A 11 -0.53 2.71 -3.70
CA ARG A 11 -0.83 3.05 -5.10
C ARG A 11 0.06 4.20 -5.57
N ARG A 12 0.43 4.18 -6.86
CA ARG A 12 1.22 5.26 -7.51
C ARG A 12 0.50 6.60 -7.73
N ARG A 13 -0.67 6.81 -7.14
CA ARG A 13 -1.46 8.04 -7.35
C ARG A 13 -0.98 9.14 -6.40
N PRO A 14 -1.01 10.42 -6.81
CA PRO A 14 -0.48 11.51 -5.97
C PRO A 14 -1.01 11.52 -4.53
N LEU A 15 -2.31 11.28 -4.34
CA LEU A 15 -2.90 11.22 -3.00
C LEU A 15 -2.45 9.97 -2.21
N ALA A 16 -2.35 8.82 -2.85
CA ALA A 16 -1.91 7.58 -2.19
C ALA A 16 -0.42 7.66 -1.80
N LEU A 17 0.40 8.31 -2.62
CA LEU A 17 1.78 8.64 -2.28
C LEU A 17 1.85 9.61 -1.09
N ALA A 18 1.01 10.65 -1.08
CA ALA A 18 0.95 11.57 0.06
C ALA A 18 0.59 10.85 1.37
N GLN A 19 -0.37 9.92 1.34
CA GLN A 19 -0.74 9.09 2.50
C GLN A 19 0.41 8.17 2.96
N ALA A 20 1.13 7.58 2.01
CA ALA A 20 2.28 6.74 2.32
C ALA A 20 3.45 7.55 2.92
N TYR A 21 3.71 8.76 2.39
CA TYR A 21 4.70 9.67 2.96
C TYR A 21 4.31 10.16 4.34
N GLU A 22 3.04 10.50 4.57
CA GLU A 22 2.55 10.86 5.89
C GLU A 22 2.75 9.70 6.90
N THR A 23 2.44 8.47 6.49
CA THR A 23 2.64 7.26 7.31
C THR A 23 4.12 7.05 7.62
N ARG A 24 5.00 7.16 6.61
CA ARG A 24 6.46 7.08 6.76
C ARG A 24 6.96 8.11 7.77
N ASP A 25 6.53 9.36 7.65
CA ASP A 25 7.02 10.45 8.50
C ASP A 25 6.56 10.28 9.95
N ARG A 26 5.34 9.77 10.17
CA ARG A 26 4.86 9.38 11.51
C ARG A 26 5.67 8.21 12.09
N LEU A 27 6.00 7.20 11.29
CA LEU A 27 6.85 6.08 11.72
C LEU A 27 8.25 6.56 12.11
N LYS A 28 8.87 7.43 11.31
CA LYS A 28 10.17 8.04 11.64
C LYS A 28 10.15 8.80 12.96
N ALA A 29 9.07 9.54 13.22
CA ALA A 29 8.93 10.32 14.44
C ALA A 29 8.69 9.44 15.68
N ALA A 30 7.99 8.32 15.53
CA ALA A 30 7.65 7.42 16.62
C ALA A 30 8.77 6.41 16.97
N PHE A 31 9.58 6.01 15.98
CA PHE A 31 10.57 4.94 16.10
C PHE A 31 11.96 5.42 15.61
N PRO A 32 12.89 5.77 16.52
CA PRO A 32 14.21 6.29 16.16
C PRO A 32 15.02 5.40 15.21
N GLU A 33 14.87 4.08 15.30
CA GLU A 33 15.51 3.09 14.43
C GLU A 33 15.02 3.15 12.97
N LEU A 34 13.83 3.71 12.73
CA LEU A 34 13.26 3.93 11.40
C LEU A 34 13.61 5.31 10.82
N ALA A 35 14.21 6.21 11.63
CA ALA A 35 14.56 7.56 11.20
C ALA A 35 15.82 7.62 10.31
N ARG A 36 16.68 6.58 10.36
CA ARG A 36 17.88 6.49 9.53
C ARG A 36 17.53 6.40 8.04
N ASP A 37 18.37 6.97 7.19
CA ASP A 37 18.23 6.86 5.75
C ASP A 37 18.26 5.38 5.32
N GLY A 38 17.33 4.99 4.44
CA GLY A 38 17.20 3.62 3.96
C GLY A 38 16.51 2.64 4.93
N ALA A 39 16.01 3.07 6.10
CA ALA A 39 15.21 2.17 6.95
C ALA A 39 13.76 1.96 6.47
N LEU A 40 13.25 2.86 5.64
CA LEU A 40 11.89 2.82 5.10
C LEU A 40 11.95 2.98 3.58
N GLU A 41 11.21 2.13 2.87
CA GLU A 41 11.10 2.14 1.42
C GLU A 41 9.63 2.29 1.02
N ILE A 42 9.32 3.19 0.08
CA ILE A 42 7.98 3.27 -0.52
C ILE A 42 7.97 2.40 -1.78
N VAL A 43 7.08 1.41 -1.83
CA VAL A 43 6.90 0.52 -2.96
C VAL A 43 5.62 0.91 -3.68
N GLU A 44 5.76 1.49 -4.88
CA GLU A 44 4.63 1.89 -5.72
C GLU A 44 4.05 0.69 -6.49
N ILE A 45 2.76 0.43 -6.30
CA ILE A 45 2.05 -0.69 -6.91
C ILE A 45 0.96 -0.15 -7.84
N VAL A 46 0.91 -0.69 -9.07
CA VAL A 46 -0.09 -0.31 -10.06
C VAL A 46 -1.27 -1.28 -9.98
N THR A 47 -2.41 -0.77 -9.54
CA THR A 47 -3.63 -1.57 -9.41
C THR A 47 -4.43 -1.60 -10.71
N GLN A 48 -5.34 -2.57 -10.86
CA GLN A 48 -6.29 -2.57 -11.98
C GLN A 48 -7.12 -1.28 -12.04
N GLY A 49 -7.56 -0.78 -10.89
CA GLY A 49 -8.29 0.48 -10.79
C GLY A 49 -7.47 1.70 -11.20
N ASP A 50 -6.14 1.62 -11.20
CA ASP A 50 -5.27 2.65 -11.77
C ASP A 50 -5.17 2.59 -13.30
N LYS A 51 -5.46 1.45 -13.92
CA LYS A 51 -5.40 1.26 -15.37
C LYS A 51 -6.73 1.64 -16.04
N VAL A 52 -7.85 1.49 -15.32
CA VAL A 52 -9.19 1.83 -15.81
C VAL A 52 -9.43 3.34 -15.64
N LEU A 53 -9.43 4.06 -16.76
CA LEU A 53 -9.70 5.51 -16.81
C LEU A 53 -10.83 5.89 -17.78
N ASP A 54 -11.28 4.94 -18.61
CA ASP A 54 -12.12 5.16 -19.78
C ASP A 54 -13.58 4.71 -19.59
N ARG A 55 -13.92 4.08 -18.47
CA ARG A 55 -15.24 3.51 -18.20
C ARG A 55 -15.56 3.51 -16.70
N ALA A 56 -16.82 3.32 -16.34
CA ALA A 56 -17.22 3.33 -14.95
C ALA A 56 -16.72 2.08 -14.21
N LEU A 57 -16.28 2.23 -12.95
CA LEU A 57 -15.78 1.11 -12.15
C LEU A 57 -16.82 -0.02 -11.98
N MET A 58 -18.11 0.33 -11.95
CA MET A 58 -19.20 -0.65 -11.87
C MET A 58 -19.27 -1.59 -13.08
N GLU A 59 -18.82 -1.13 -14.25
CA GLU A 59 -18.85 -1.88 -15.50
C GLU A 59 -17.68 -2.86 -15.62
N VAL A 60 -16.56 -2.57 -14.95
CA VAL A 60 -15.39 -3.45 -14.89
C VAL A 60 -15.68 -4.69 -14.04
N GLY A 61 -16.52 -4.54 -13.02
CA GLY A 61 -16.74 -5.58 -12.03
C GLY A 61 -15.46 -5.92 -11.25
N GLY A 62 -15.57 -6.89 -10.33
CA GLY A 62 -14.44 -7.35 -9.53
C GLY A 62 -14.33 -6.66 -8.16
N LYS A 63 -14.05 -7.46 -7.13
CA LYS A 63 -13.75 -6.98 -5.77
C LYS A 63 -12.29 -6.56 -5.71
N GLY A 64 -11.98 -5.53 -4.93
CA GLY A 64 -10.59 -5.13 -4.66
C GLY A 64 -9.86 -4.48 -5.84
N LEU A 65 -10.56 -3.75 -6.72
CA LEU A 65 -9.96 -3.05 -7.87
C LEU A 65 -8.75 -2.17 -7.52
N PHE A 66 -8.70 -1.66 -6.28
CA PHE A 66 -7.62 -0.80 -5.78
C PHE A 66 -6.74 -1.45 -4.71
N THR A 67 -7.00 -2.70 -4.34
CA THR A 67 -6.27 -3.38 -3.26
C THR A 67 -5.61 -4.67 -3.69
N LYS A 68 -6.19 -5.40 -4.67
CA LYS A 68 -5.77 -6.75 -5.01
C LYS A 68 -4.26 -6.89 -5.25
N GLU A 69 -3.67 -6.06 -6.10
CA GLU A 69 -2.23 -6.16 -6.38
C GLU A 69 -1.35 -5.78 -5.18
N ILE A 70 -1.87 -4.98 -4.25
CA ILE A 70 -1.19 -4.62 -3.01
C ILE A 70 -1.31 -5.77 -2.00
N ASP A 71 -2.49 -6.39 -1.90
CA ASP A 71 -2.74 -7.57 -1.09
C ASP A 71 -1.84 -8.73 -1.53
N ASP A 72 -1.78 -8.99 -2.85
CA ASP A 72 -0.91 -10.01 -3.44
C ASP A 72 0.58 -9.71 -3.10
N ALA A 73 1.03 -8.45 -3.22
CA ALA A 73 2.38 -8.06 -2.85
C ALA A 73 2.69 -8.22 -1.36
N MET A 74 1.71 -8.03 -0.47
CA MET A 74 1.87 -8.25 0.96
C MET A 74 1.99 -9.75 1.28
N LEU A 75 1.10 -10.56 0.69
CA LEU A 75 1.08 -12.01 0.90
C LEU A 75 2.34 -12.70 0.35
N ASP A 76 2.89 -12.21 -0.76
CA ASP A 76 4.13 -12.70 -1.34
C ASP A 76 5.39 -12.16 -0.64
N GLY A 77 5.23 -11.30 0.38
CA GLY A 77 6.35 -10.68 1.11
C GLY A 77 7.13 -9.65 0.29
N GLY A 78 6.52 -9.09 -0.76
CA GLY A 78 7.06 -7.98 -1.55
C GLY A 78 6.98 -6.64 -0.82
N ILE A 79 6.02 -6.49 0.11
CA ILE A 79 5.88 -5.36 1.03
C ILE A 79 5.62 -5.86 2.45
N ASP A 80 5.91 -5.02 3.45
CA ASP A 80 5.75 -5.36 4.87
C ASP A 80 4.49 -4.72 5.46
N ILE A 81 4.12 -3.53 5.01
CA ILE A 81 2.84 -2.87 5.32
C ILE A 81 2.23 -2.25 4.06
N ALA A 82 0.91 -2.08 4.05
CA ALA A 82 0.17 -1.42 2.98
C ALA A 82 -0.54 -0.17 3.51
N VAL A 83 -0.55 0.91 2.72
CA VAL A 83 -1.28 2.15 3.03
C VAL A 83 -2.39 2.37 2.02
N HIS A 84 -3.62 2.48 2.53
CA HIS A 84 -4.82 2.68 1.72
C HIS A 84 -5.66 3.86 2.21
N SER A 85 -6.44 4.44 1.30
CA SER A 85 -7.65 5.15 1.67
C SER A 85 -8.69 4.14 2.14
N MET A 86 -9.18 4.27 3.37
CA MET A 86 -10.06 3.27 4.00
C MET A 86 -11.32 2.95 3.18
N LYS A 87 -11.87 3.95 2.46
CA LYS A 87 -13.03 3.75 1.58
C LYS A 87 -12.81 2.74 0.45
N ASP A 88 -11.55 2.49 0.08
CA ASP A 88 -11.17 1.59 -1.01
C ASP A 88 -10.86 0.17 -0.50
N VAL A 89 -10.79 -0.04 0.83
CA VAL A 89 -10.51 -1.33 1.45
C VAL A 89 -11.77 -2.22 1.41
N PRO A 90 -11.68 -3.48 0.95
CA PRO A 90 -12.83 -4.38 0.93
C PRO A 90 -13.32 -4.72 2.35
N THR A 91 -14.61 -4.99 2.48
CA THR A 91 -15.22 -5.37 3.77
C THR A 91 -14.80 -6.76 4.26
N VAL A 92 -14.31 -7.60 3.36
CA VAL A 92 -13.73 -8.91 3.67
C VAL A 92 -12.28 -8.84 3.21
N LEU A 93 -11.37 -8.96 4.17
CA LEU A 93 -9.93 -8.98 3.91
C LEU A 93 -9.49 -10.39 3.46
N PRO A 94 -8.42 -10.51 2.65
CA PRO A 94 -7.79 -11.78 2.37
C PRO A 94 -7.24 -12.45 3.65
N ASP A 95 -7.24 -13.78 3.68
CA ASP A 95 -6.62 -14.52 4.77
C ASP A 95 -5.13 -14.14 4.89
N GLY A 96 -4.67 -13.90 6.12
CA GLY A 96 -3.28 -13.49 6.38
C GLY A 96 -3.04 -11.98 6.36
N ILE A 97 -4.02 -11.16 5.96
CA ILE A 97 -3.97 -9.70 6.05
C ILE A 97 -4.82 -9.20 7.21
N VAL A 98 -4.31 -8.22 7.95
CA VAL A 98 -5.00 -7.55 9.05
C VAL A 98 -4.95 -6.04 8.88
N LEU A 99 -5.95 -5.34 9.45
CA LEU A 99 -6.07 -3.89 9.44
C LEU A 99 -6.26 -3.35 10.86
#